data_AF-A0AAU4Q6W0-F1
#
_entry.id   AF-A0AAU4Q6W0-F1
#
_cell.length_a   1.000
_cell.length_b   1.000
_cell.length_c   1.000
_cell.angle_alpha   90.00
_cell.angle_beta   90.00
_cell.angle_gamma   90.00
#
_symmetry.space_group_name_H-M   'P 1'
#
loop_
_entity.id
_entity.type
_entity.pdbx_description
1 polymer ?
#
loop_
_entity_poly.entity_id
_entity_poly.type
_entity_poly.pdbx_seq_one_letter_code
_entity_poly.pdbx_strand_id
1 'polypeptide(L)'
;MDVTHDADRARSLRRALESLRAGPDPKLREMASAVLRGELTAQQAFTDPEYTSALFAGAAEVRRAGEQRSSSEVDEAGARFAAWQRQRDGEDEDERAESARRNSGSRLMPKHRADPGT
;
A
#
# COMPACT_ATOMS: atom_id res chain seq x y z
N MET A 1 -16.91 7.96 -12.15
CA MET A 1 -15.50 7.77 -11.72
C MET A 1 -15.32 8.65 -10.50
N ASP A 2 -15.34 8.05 -9.32
CA ASP A 2 -15.19 8.77 -8.06
C ASP A 2 -13.69 9.03 -7.81
N VAL A 3 -13.31 10.31 -7.74
CA VAL A 3 -11.92 10.77 -7.59
C VAL A 3 -11.27 10.29 -6.28
N THR A 4 -12.07 10.05 -5.22
CA THR A 4 -11.54 9.52 -3.96
C THR A 4 -11.08 8.08 -4.11
N HIS A 5 -11.81 7.29 -4.89
CA HIS A 5 -11.47 5.91 -5.20
C HIS A 5 -10.17 5.80 -6.02
N ASP A 6 -9.93 6.74 -6.93
CA ASP A 6 -8.66 6.80 -7.69
C ASP A 6 -7.48 7.22 -6.80
N ALA A 7 -7.69 8.16 -5.87
CA ALA A 7 -6.65 8.57 -4.93
C ALA A 7 -6.24 7.44 -3.98
N ASP A 8 -7.20 6.66 -3.47
CA ASP A 8 -6.92 5.47 -2.65
C ASP A 8 -6.18 4.39 -3.45
N ARG A 9 -6.64 4.10 -4.68
CA ARG A 9 -5.96 3.15 -5.57
C ARG A 9 -4.52 3.57 -5.88
N ALA A 10 -4.29 4.86 -6.13
CA ALA A 10 -2.95 5.38 -6.40
C ALA A 10 -2.03 5.25 -5.17
N ARG A 11 -2.54 5.53 -3.96
CA ARG A 11 -1.80 5.33 -2.71
C ARG A 11 -1.46 3.86 -2.49
N SER A 12 -2.42 2.97 -2.68
CA SER A 12 -2.23 1.52 -2.54
C SER A 12 -1.21 0.98 -3.53
N LEU A 13 -1.29 1.40 -4.80
CA LEU A 13 -0.31 1.03 -5.83
C LEU A 13 1.10 1.50 -5.44
N ARG A 14 1.23 2.75 -4.98
CA ARG A 14 2.51 3.31 -4.56
C ARG A 14 3.11 2.54 -3.38
N ARG A 15 2.31 2.22 -2.34
CA ARG A 15 2.77 1.38 -1.22
C ARG A 15 3.22 0.00 -1.69
N ALA A 16 2.48 -0.62 -2.61
CA ALA A 16 2.87 -1.92 -3.17
C ALA A 16 4.21 -1.86 -3.93
N LEU A 17 4.42 -0.84 -4.76
CA LEU A 17 5.68 -0.62 -5.47
C LEU A 17 6.85 -0.33 -4.51
N GLU A 18 6.62 0.43 -3.43
CA GLU A 18 7.62 0.68 -2.40
C GLU A 18 8.05 -0.61 -1.69
N SER A 19 7.10 -1.52 -1.40
CA SER A 19 7.41 -2.86 -0.86
C SER A 19 8.20 -3.71 -1.86
N LEU A 20 7.81 -3.73 -3.13
CA LEU A 20 8.55 -4.48 -4.18
C LEU A 20 9.98 -3.96 -4.34
N ARG A 21 10.18 -2.63 -4.26
CA ARG A 21 11.51 -2.00 -4.30
C ARG A 21 12.39 -2.41 -3.11
N ALA A 22 11.81 -2.65 -1.94
CA ALA A 22 12.54 -3.11 -0.76
C ALA A 22 12.75 -4.64 -0.73
N GLY A 23 12.15 -5.37 -1.69
CA GLY A 23 12.17 -6.82 -1.73
C GLY A 23 13.51 -7.44 -2.18
N PRO A 24 13.64 -8.77 -2.00
CA PRO A 24 14.86 -9.50 -2.34
C PRO A 24 15.02 -9.72 -3.85
N ASP A 25 13.91 -9.75 -4.61
CA ASP A 25 13.94 -10.03 -6.05
C ASP A 25 14.49 -8.82 -6.84
N PRO A 26 15.58 -8.99 -7.60
CA PRO A 26 16.23 -7.89 -8.30
C PRO A 26 15.38 -7.30 -9.43
N LYS A 27 14.62 -8.14 -10.16
CA LYS A 27 13.79 -7.68 -11.28
C LYS A 27 12.58 -6.90 -10.77
N LEU A 28 11.93 -7.39 -9.70
CA LEU A 28 10.85 -6.66 -9.05
C LEU A 28 11.31 -5.30 -8.55
N ARG A 29 12.51 -5.23 -7.98
CA ARG A 29 13.09 -3.98 -7.47
C ARG A 29 13.43 -2.98 -8.57
N GLU A 30 14.02 -3.44 -9.67
CA GLU A 30 14.32 -2.63 -10.84
C GLU A 30 13.05 -1.98 -11.41
N MET A 31 12.05 -2.80 -11.73
CA MET A 31 10.82 -2.34 -12.37
C MET A 31 10.00 -1.44 -11.45
N ALA A 32 9.92 -1.78 -10.16
CA ALA A 32 9.25 -0.91 -9.19
C ALA A 32 9.94 0.46 -9.07
N SER A 33 11.27 0.50 -9.14
CA SER A 33 12.02 1.76 -9.11
C SER A 33 11.75 2.61 -10.36
N ALA A 34 11.76 2.00 -11.55
CA ALA A 34 11.49 2.71 -12.79
C ALA A 34 10.05 3.26 -12.85
N VAL A 35 9.07 2.51 -12.33
CA VAL A 35 7.68 2.98 -12.24
C VAL A 35 7.54 4.13 -11.24
N LEU A 36 8.17 4.04 -10.07
CA LEU A 36 8.14 5.11 -9.06
C LEU A 36 8.85 6.39 -9.53
N ARG A 37 9.88 6.28 -10.38
CA ARG A 37 10.56 7.43 -10.99
C ARG A 37 9.79 8.03 -12.18
N GLY A 38 8.74 7.35 -12.67
CA GLY A 38 7.99 7.77 -13.85
C GLY A 38 8.70 7.50 -15.18
N GLU A 39 9.79 6.71 -15.17
CA GLU A 39 10.49 6.27 -16.38
C GLU A 39 9.68 5.20 -17.14
N LEU A 40 8.87 4.44 -16.41
CA LEU A 40 7.96 3.42 -16.92
C LEU A 40 6.58 3.63 -16.33
N THR A 41 5.54 3.35 -17.12
CA THR A 41 4.20 3.18 -16.55
C THR A 41 4.06 1.78 -15.96
N ALA A 42 3.19 1.61 -14.96
CA ALA A 42 2.89 0.29 -14.41
C ALA A 42 2.42 -0.68 -15.50
N GLN A 43 1.64 -0.20 -16.48
CA GLN A 43 1.18 -1.01 -17.61
C GLN A 43 2.34 -1.52 -18.47
N GLN A 44 3.31 -0.66 -18.80
CA GLN A 44 4.50 -1.09 -19.53
C GLN A 44 5.31 -2.12 -18.73
N ALA A 45 5.46 -1.92 -17.42
CA ALA A 45 6.15 -2.89 -16.58
C ALA A 45 5.48 -4.28 -16.61
N PHE A 46 4.14 -4.33 -16.61
CA PHE A 46 3.37 -5.58 -16.71
C PHE A 46 3.52 -6.32 -18.05
N THR A 47 4.04 -5.67 -19.10
CA THR A 47 4.33 -6.36 -20.37
C THR A 47 5.65 -7.12 -20.35
N ASP A 48 6.52 -6.86 -19.37
CA ASP A 48 7.79 -7.58 -19.22
C ASP A 48 7.54 -9.00 -18.67
N PRO A 49 7.94 -10.05 -19.41
CA PRO A 49 7.66 -11.44 -19.05
C PRO A 49 8.45 -11.90 -17.81
N GLU A 50 9.64 -11.34 -17.58
CA GLU A 50 10.48 -11.69 -16.45
C GLU A 50 9.94 -11.07 -15.16
N TYR A 51 9.50 -9.81 -15.22
CA TYR A 51 8.84 -9.10 -14.14
C TYR A 51 7.55 -9.77 -13.72
N THR A 52 6.70 -10.15 -14.69
CA THR A 52 5.45 -10.86 -14.40
C THR A 52 5.72 -12.25 -13.82
N SER A 53 6.69 -12.99 -14.37
CA SER A 53 7.11 -14.26 -13.80
C SER A 53 7.58 -14.12 -12.34
N ALA A 54 8.44 -13.14 -12.05
CA ALA A 54 8.93 -12.88 -10.69
C ALA A 54 7.79 -12.50 -9.72
N LEU A 55 6.83 -11.69 -10.18
CA LEU A 55 5.64 -11.31 -9.40
C LEU A 55 4.82 -12.53 -8.97
N PHE A 56 4.63 -13.49 -9.87
CA PHE A 56 3.83 -14.68 -9.60
C PHE A 56 4.64 -15.83 -8.98
N ALA A 57 5.97 -15.81 -9.05
CA ALA A 57 6.84 -16.83 -8.47
C ALA A 57 6.63 -16.93 -6.95
N GLY A 58 6.58 -15.80 -6.24
CA GLY A 58 6.32 -15.78 -4.79
C GLY A 58 4.93 -16.30 -4.43
N ALA A 59 3.91 -16.04 -5.25
CA ALA A 59 2.56 -16.57 -5.03
C ALA A 59 2.48 -18.10 -5.24
N ALA A 60 3.25 -18.63 -6.20
CA ALA A 60 3.40 -20.07 -6.40
C ALA A 60 4.19 -20.72 -5.26
N GLU A 61 5.23 -20.04 -4.76
CA GLU A 61 5.89 -20.16 -3.46
C GLU A 61 4.91 -20.51 -2.33
N VAL A 62 4.14 -19.49 -1.96
CA VAL A 62 3.21 -19.50 -0.83
C VAL A 62 2.13 -20.56 -0.99
N ARG A 63 1.59 -20.73 -2.21
CA ARG A 63 0.58 -21.76 -2.48
C ARG A 63 1.11 -23.17 -2.25
N ARG A 64 2.30 -23.50 -2.79
CA ARG A 64 2.92 -24.81 -2.55
C ARG A 64 3.26 -25.03 -1.08
N ALA A 65 3.69 -23.99 -0.38
CA ALA A 65 3.93 -24.07 1.06
C ALA A 65 2.64 -24.32 1.85
N GLY A 66 1.50 -23.76 1.39
CA GLY A 66 0.18 -23.99 1.98
C GLY A 66 -0.35 -25.40 1.72
N GLU A 67 -0.15 -25.94 0.51
CA GLU A 67 -0.55 -27.32 0.14
C GLU A 67 0.18 -28.39 0.96
N GLN A 68 1.36 -28.07 1.51
CA GLN A 68 2.17 -28.99 2.32
C GLN A 68 1.83 -28.95 3.83
N ARG A 69 0.96 -28.04 4.29
CA ARG A 69 0.60 -27.92 5.70
C ARG A 69 -0.51 -28.89 6.10
N SER A 70 -0.40 -29.43 7.31
CA SER A 70 -1.47 -30.17 7.98
C SER A 70 -2.66 -29.26 8.30
N SER A 71 -3.88 -29.82 8.40
CA SER A 71 -5.10 -29.08 8.78
C SER A 71 -4.91 -28.26 10.08
N SER A 72 -4.19 -28.81 11.06
CA SER A 72 -3.90 -28.12 12.33
C SER A 72 -3.02 -26.88 12.17
N GLU A 73 -2.09 -26.90 11.22
CA GLU A 73 -1.20 -25.77 10.93
C GLU A 73 -1.89 -24.67 10.12
N VAL A 74 -2.92 -25.04 9.36
CA VAL A 74 -3.79 -24.09 8.65
C VAL A 74 -4.66 -23.32 9.65
N ASP A 75 -5.27 -24.01 10.62
CA ASP A 75 -6.09 -23.38 11.67
C ASP A 75 -5.28 -22.41 12.52
N GLU A 76 -4.07 -22.82 12.94
CA GLU A 76 -3.19 -21.97 13.75
C GLU A 76 -2.67 -20.76 12.95
N ALA A 77 -2.31 -20.95 11.69
CA ALA A 77 -1.93 -19.86 10.80
C ALA A 77 -3.09 -18.88 10.55
N GLY A 78 -4.31 -19.39 10.39
CA GLY A 78 -5.53 -18.59 10.25
C GLY A 78 -5.80 -17.73 11.49
N ALA A 79 -5.67 -18.30 12.69
CA ALA A 79 -5.84 -17.56 13.94
C ALA A 79 -4.80 -16.42 14.09
N ARG A 80 -3.53 -16.71 13.76
CA ARG A 80 -2.44 -15.70 13.78
C ARG A 80 -2.67 -14.59 12.75
N PHE A 81 -3.10 -14.94 11.54
CA PHE A 81 -3.39 -13.96 10.50
C PHE A 81 -4.59 -13.08 10.86
N ALA A 82 -5.66 -13.64 11.43
CA ALA A 82 -6.81 -12.88 11.91
C ALA A 82 -6.45 -11.92 13.05
N ALA A 83 -5.54 -12.31 13.94
CA ALA A 83 -5.02 -11.43 14.99
C ALA A 83 -4.18 -10.28 14.40
N TRP A 84 -3.32 -10.56 13.43
CA TRP A 84 -2.53 -9.56 12.73
C TRP A 84 -3.42 -8.57 11.94
N GLN A 85 -4.47 -9.05 11.25
CA GLN A 85 -5.42 -8.19 10.55
C GLN A 85 -6.13 -7.22 11.49
N ARG A 86 -6.63 -7.70 12.65
CA ARG A 86 -7.26 -6.82 13.64
C ARG A 86 -6.33 -5.72 14.16
N GLN A 87 -5.04 -6.04 14.29
CA GLN A 87 -4.06 -5.04 14.70
C GLN A 87 -3.83 -3.98 13.62
N ARG A 88 -3.72 -4.40 12.35
CA ARG A 88 -3.57 -3.50 11.20
C ARG A 88 -4.78 -2.59 10.97
N ASP A 89 -5.98 -3.14 11.08
CA ASP A 89 -7.21 -2.37 10.90
C ASP A 89 -7.33 -1.27 11.96
N GLY A 90 -6.92 -1.55 13.20
CA GLY A 90 -6.84 -0.54 14.26
C GLY A 90 -5.81 0.56 13.97
N GLU A 91 -4.61 0.20 13.52
CA GLU A 91 -3.55 1.15 13.16
C GLU A 91 -3.97 2.07 11.98
N ASP A 92 -4.61 1.52 10.95
CA ASP A 92 -5.11 2.29 9.80
C ASP A 92 -6.28 3.22 10.20
N GLU A 93 -7.13 2.80 11.14
CA GLU A 93 -8.21 3.63 11.68
C GLU A 93 -7.68 4.78 12.56
N ASP A 94 -6.65 4.51 13.37
CA ASP A 94 -5.94 5.52 14.14
C ASP A 94 -5.19 6.51 13.24
N GLU A 95 -4.50 6.05 12.17
CA GLU A 95 -3.86 6.93 11.18
C GLU A 95 -4.87 7.84 10.46
N ARG A 96 -6.07 7.31 10.16
CA ARG A 96 -7.17 8.09 9.57
C ARG A 96 -7.74 9.10 10.56
N ALA A 97 -7.98 8.70 11.80
CA ALA A 97 -8.48 9.58 12.85
C ALA A 97 -7.49 10.70 13.16
N GLU A 98 -6.19 10.39 13.23
CA GLU A 98 -5.14 11.38 13.44
C GLU A 98 -4.98 12.31 12.25
N SER A 99 -5.03 11.79 11.02
CA SER A 99 -5.02 12.61 9.80
C SER A 99 -6.23 13.55 9.72
N ALA A 100 -7.41 13.09 10.14
CA ALA A 100 -8.62 13.91 10.21
C ALA A 100 -8.49 15.02 11.27
N ARG A 101 -7.94 14.70 12.46
CA ARG A 101 -7.67 15.68 13.53
C ARG A 101 -6.65 16.73 13.09
N ARG A 102 -5.56 16.32 12.43
CA ARG A 102 -4.53 17.24 11.88
C ARG A 102 -5.08 18.15 10.78
N ASN A 103 -5.97 17.65 9.92
CA ASN A 103 -6.61 18.44 8.88
C ASN A 103 -7.65 19.43 9.43
N SER A 104 -8.41 19.05 10.46
CA SER A 104 -9.38 19.94 11.13
C SER A 104 -8.70 21.04 11.96
N GLY A 105 -7.53 20.78 12.55
CA GLY A 105 -6.75 21.80 13.28
C GLY A 105 -6.13 22.89 12.40
N SER A 106 -5.97 22.64 11.09
CA SER A 106 -5.32 23.58 10.17
C SER A 106 -6.29 24.61 9.55
N ARG A 107 -7.62 24.47 9.77
CA ARG A 107 -8.65 25.31 9.13
C ARG A 107 -9.19 26.46 9.99
N LEU A 108 -8.61 26.72 11.16
CA LEU A 108 -8.99 27.82 12.06
C LEU A 108 -7.82 28.80 12.28
N MET A 109 -7.48 29.56 11.25
CA MET A 109 -6.80 30.85 11.41
C MET A 109 -7.67 31.93 10.76
N PRO A 110 -8.49 32.67 11.53
CA PRO A 110 -9.18 33.83 11.00
C PRO A 110 -8.14 34.88 10.60
N LYS A 111 -8.13 35.23 9.30
CA LYS A 111 -7.33 36.34 8.78
C LYS A 111 -7.84 37.62 9.43
N HIS A 112 -7.07 38.15 10.38
CA HIS A 112 -7.33 39.42 11.04
C HIS A 112 -7.32 40.51 9.95
N ARG A 113 -8.50 40.91 9.49
CA ARG A 113 -8.70 42.05 8.60
C ARG A 113 -8.55 43.28 9.49
N ALA A 114 -7.45 44.01 9.31
CA ALA A 114 -7.30 45.34 9.87
C ALA A 114 -8.20 46.30 9.06
N ASP A 115 -9.16 46.93 9.72
CA ASP A 115 -9.89 48.06 9.17
C ASP A 115 -9.03 49.33 9.25
N PRO A 116 -8.99 50.16 8.20
CA PRO A 116 -8.30 51.44 8.22
C PRO A 116 -9.18 52.49 8.92
N GLY A 117 -8.59 53.21 9.88
CA GLY A 117 -9.27 54.30 10.57
C GLY A 117 -9.51 55.52 9.68
N THR A 118 -10.62 56.22 9.92
CA THR A 118 -10.70 57.67 10.23
C THR A 118 -12.09 57.93 10.80
#